data_AF-A0A0C3H472-F1
#
_entry.id   AF-A0A0C3H472-F1
#
_cell.length_a   1.000
_cell.length_b   1.000
_cell.length_c   1.000
_cell.angle_alpha   90.00
_cell.angle_beta   90.00
_cell.angle_gamma   90.00
#
_symmetry.space_group_name_H-M   'P 1'
#
loop_
_entity.id
_entity.type
_entity.pdbx_description
1 polymer ?
#
loop_
_entity_poly.entity_id
_entity_poly.type
_entity_poly.pdbx_seq_one_letter_code
_entity_poly.pdbx_strand_id
1 'polypeptide(L)'
;MTAFGKEHLSRLNGQYGRTLLSLVAREGHEDTVKLLLTNSKVDPDLKDGKYSRTPLSWAAENGHEAVVKLLLAISKVDADSMDRNGRTPLSWAAENGHEAVVKLLLTTGKVDADSKDGNSQTPLSWAAENGHEAVVKLLLATGKVDAESKDRSDQTPL
;
A
#
# COMPACT_ATOMS: atom_id res chain seq x y z
N MET A 1 23.33 -34.53 -6.44
CA MET A 1 23.14 -33.28 -5.68
C MET A 1 22.36 -32.32 -6.55
N THR A 2 21.08 -32.17 -6.21
CA THR A 2 20.00 -31.74 -7.09
C THR A 2 20.00 -30.24 -7.36
N ALA A 3 20.17 -29.87 -8.64
CA ALA A 3 19.95 -28.53 -9.19
C ALA A 3 18.45 -28.18 -9.32
N PHE A 4 17.60 -28.68 -8.42
CA PHE A 4 16.13 -28.55 -8.50
C PHE A 4 15.57 -27.26 -7.86
N GLY A 5 16.41 -26.46 -7.20
CA GLY A 5 15.94 -25.28 -6.45
C GLY A 5 16.00 -23.94 -7.20
N LYS A 6 16.73 -23.83 -8.31
CA LYS A 6 17.02 -22.53 -8.94
C LYS A 6 16.17 -22.22 -10.17
N GLU A 7 15.71 -23.23 -10.91
CA GLU A 7 14.82 -23.04 -12.08
C GLU A 7 13.33 -22.98 -11.75
N HIS A 8 12.91 -23.46 -10.57
CA HIS A 8 11.48 -23.53 -10.27
C HIS A 8 10.88 -22.18 -9.86
N LEU A 9 11.69 -21.32 -9.22
CA LEU A 9 11.26 -19.97 -8.82
C LEU A 9 11.23 -18.99 -10.01
N SER A 10 12.07 -19.17 -11.03
CA SER A 10 12.04 -18.32 -12.24
C SER A 10 10.87 -18.66 -13.18
N ARG A 11 10.31 -19.88 -13.07
CA ARG A 11 9.14 -20.35 -13.84
C ARG A 11 7.78 -19.87 -13.30
N LEU A 12 7.74 -19.20 -12.15
CA LEU A 12 6.51 -18.53 -11.67
C LEU A 12 6.23 -17.20 -12.40
N ASN A 13 7.14 -16.74 -13.29
CA ASN A 13 6.97 -15.55 -14.14
C ASN A 13 6.06 -15.79 -15.36
N GLY A 14 4.96 -16.52 -15.17
CA GLY A 14 3.95 -16.77 -16.19
C GLY A 14 3.07 -15.55 -16.44
N GLN A 15 3.33 -14.84 -17.55
CA GLN A 15 2.42 -14.04 -18.37
C GLN A 15 1.48 -12.97 -17.75
N TYR A 16 1.55 -12.68 -16.44
CA TYR A 16 0.79 -11.59 -15.81
C TYR A 16 1.49 -11.00 -14.57
N GLY A 17 2.80 -10.77 -14.59
CA GLY A 17 3.50 -9.85 -13.67
C GLY A 17 3.16 -9.90 -12.17
N ARG A 18 2.69 -11.03 -11.63
CA ARG A 18 2.39 -11.19 -10.20
C ARG A 18 3.68 -11.56 -9.51
N THR A 19 4.26 -10.60 -8.82
CA THR A 19 5.28 -10.88 -7.81
C THR A 19 4.61 -11.72 -6.73
N LEU A 20 5.15 -12.91 -6.45
CA LEU A 20 4.62 -13.81 -5.42
C LEU A 20 4.42 -13.07 -4.08
N LEU A 21 5.32 -12.13 -3.77
CA LEU A 21 5.25 -11.27 -2.61
C LEU A 21 3.99 -10.38 -2.58
N SER A 22 3.60 -9.75 -3.70
CA SER A 22 2.34 -8.96 -3.75
C SER A 22 1.11 -9.83 -3.52
N LEU A 23 1.09 -11.06 -4.05
CA LEU A 23 -0.02 -11.98 -3.82
C LEU A 23 -0.14 -12.33 -2.34
N VAL A 24 0.94 -12.81 -1.72
CA VAL A 24 0.87 -13.22 -0.30
C VAL A 24 0.71 -12.04 0.65
N ALA A 25 1.15 -10.83 0.25
CA ALA A 25 0.90 -9.60 0.99
C ALA A 25 -0.57 -9.19 0.93
N ARG A 26 -1.21 -9.33 -0.25
CA ARG A 26 -2.64 -9.11 -0.45
C ARG A 26 -3.52 -10.07 0.35
N GLU A 27 -3.10 -11.32 0.52
CA GLU A 27 -3.84 -12.33 1.31
C GLU A 27 -3.45 -12.33 2.81
N GLY A 28 -2.50 -11.49 3.22
CA GLY A 28 -2.10 -11.36 4.63
C GLY A 28 -1.30 -12.54 5.19
N HIS A 29 -0.68 -13.36 4.34
CA HIS A 29 0.08 -14.54 4.76
C HIS A 29 1.44 -14.17 5.36
N GLU A 30 1.43 -13.68 6.59
CA GLU A 30 2.59 -13.13 7.32
C GLU A 30 3.83 -14.03 7.27
N ASP A 31 3.69 -15.33 7.58
CA ASP A 31 4.83 -16.26 7.60
C ASP A 31 5.43 -16.48 6.21
N THR A 32 4.59 -16.45 5.17
CA THR A 32 5.07 -16.59 3.79
C THR A 32 5.76 -15.30 3.34
N VAL A 33 5.25 -14.13 3.74
CA VAL A 33 5.92 -12.84 3.52
C VAL A 33 7.30 -12.85 4.19
N LYS A 34 7.39 -13.21 5.48
CA LYS A 34 8.68 -13.33 6.19
C LYS A 34 9.64 -14.27 5.45
N LEU A 35 9.18 -15.47 5.08
CA LEU A 35 9.99 -16.45 4.38
C LEU A 35 10.55 -15.89 3.07
N LEU A 36 9.71 -15.26 2.24
CA LEU A 36 10.14 -14.67 0.96
C LEU A 36 11.16 -13.55 1.16
N LEU A 37 10.98 -12.72 2.18
CA LEU A 37 11.88 -11.59 2.49
C LEU A 37 13.25 -12.04 3.00
N THR A 38 13.43 -13.30 3.42
CA THR A 38 14.77 -13.82 3.72
C THR A 38 15.65 -14.01 2.47
N ASN A 39 15.03 -14.09 1.29
CA ASN A 39 15.73 -14.21 0.03
C ASN A 39 16.12 -12.83 -0.51
N SER A 40 17.41 -12.50 -0.47
CA SER A 40 17.95 -11.21 -0.91
C SER A 40 17.72 -10.85 -2.39
N LYS A 41 17.25 -11.81 -3.21
CA LYS A 41 16.86 -11.57 -4.61
C LYS A 41 15.42 -11.06 -4.76
N VAL A 42 14.60 -11.17 -3.72
CA VAL A 42 13.24 -10.64 -3.73
C VAL A 42 13.34 -9.14 -3.48
N ASP A 43 12.87 -8.36 -4.44
CA ASP A 43 12.68 -6.93 -4.26
C ASP A 43 11.34 -6.68 -3.55
N PRO A 44 11.35 -6.16 -2.30
CA PRO A 44 10.15 -5.96 -1.51
C PRO A 44 9.25 -4.84 -2.04
N ASP A 45 9.75 -3.98 -2.92
CA ASP A 45 9.04 -2.84 -3.47
C ASP A 45 8.66 -3.02 -4.95
N LEU A 46 8.82 -4.24 -5.48
CA LEU A 46 8.59 -4.52 -6.88
C LEU A 46 7.10 -4.38 -7.24
N LYS A 47 6.83 -3.43 -8.13
CA LYS A 47 5.49 -3.16 -8.67
C LYS A 47 5.00 -4.27 -9.58
N ASP A 48 3.73 -4.62 -9.45
CA ASP A 48 3.10 -5.57 -10.38
C ASP A 48 2.89 -4.96 -11.77
N GLY A 49 2.76 -5.84 -12.78
CA GLY A 49 2.60 -5.42 -14.17
C GLY A 49 1.20 -4.92 -14.56
N LYS A 50 0.17 -5.07 -13.70
CA LYS A 50 -1.23 -4.79 -14.05
C LYS A 50 -1.71 -3.44 -13.56
N TYR A 51 -1.36 -3.10 -12.33
CA TYR A 51 -1.76 -1.88 -11.63
C TYR A 51 -0.58 -1.05 -11.19
N SER A 52 0.66 -1.54 -11.37
CA SER A 52 1.86 -0.88 -10.86
C SER A 52 1.83 -0.71 -9.34
N ARG A 53 1.20 -1.66 -8.64
CA ARG A 53 1.08 -1.67 -7.17
C ARG A 53 2.20 -2.49 -6.53
N THR A 54 2.70 -2.00 -5.40
CA THR A 54 3.69 -2.68 -4.57
C THR A 54 3.01 -3.67 -3.62
N PRO A 55 3.75 -4.63 -3.03
CA PRO A 55 3.21 -5.49 -1.97
C PRO A 55 2.62 -4.69 -0.80
N LEU A 56 3.24 -3.55 -0.45
CA LEU A 56 2.75 -2.67 0.61
C LEU A 56 1.37 -2.07 0.26
N SER A 57 1.19 -1.63 -0.98
CA SER A 57 -0.10 -1.12 -1.46
C SER A 57 -1.20 -2.18 -1.35
N TRP A 58 -0.92 -3.43 -1.73
CA TRP A 58 -1.88 -4.54 -1.61
C TRP A 58 -2.21 -4.90 -0.15
N ALA A 59 -1.21 -4.97 0.72
CA ALA A 59 -1.42 -5.22 2.13
C ALA A 59 -2.22 -4.09 2.81
N ALA A 60 -1.99 -2.84 2.37
CA ALA A 60 -2.65 -1.68 2.91
C ALA A 60 -4.15 -1.61 2.56
N GLU A 61 -4.50 -1.88 1.29
CA GLU A 61 -5.90 -1.98 0.83
C GLU A 61 -6.70 -3.07 1.56
N ASN A 62 -6.05 -4.16 1.98
CA ASN A 62 -6.71 -5.31 2.62
C ASN A 62 -6.55 -5.30 4.16
N GLY A 63 -5.97 -4.25 4.74
CA GLY A 63 -5.91 -4.08 6.19
C GLY A 63 -4.94 -5.03 6.90
N HIS A 64 -3.98 -5.63 6.20
CA HIS A 64 -3.07 -6.63 6.75
C HIS A 64 -1.94 -5.99 7.58
N GLU A 65 -2.28 -5.55 8.79
CA GLU A 65 -1.41 -4.80 9.70
C GLU A 65 -0.02 -5.44 9.90
N ALA A 66 0.04 -6.75 10.13
CA ALA A 66 1.30 -7.44 10.37
C ALA A 66 2.21 -7.44 9.13
N VAL A 67 1.64 -7.64 7.94
CA VAL A 67 2.36 -7.56 6.67
C VAL A 67 2.85 -6.13 6.41
N VAL A 68 2.00 -5.13 6.65
CA VAL A 68 2.37 -3.71 6.54
C VAL A 68 3.57 -3.39 7.45
N LYS A 69 3.55 -3.82 8.71
CA LYS A 69 4.69 -3.65 9.64
C LYS A 69 5.97 -4.28 9.12
N LEU A 70 5.90 -5.51 8.60
CA LEU A 70 7.06 -6.21 8.04
C LEU A 70 7.66 -5.47 6.85
N LEU A 71 6.83 -5.00 5.92
CA LEU A 71 7.29 -4.29 4.74
C LEU A 71 7.89 -2.92 5.09
N LEU A 72 7.24 -2.15 5.96
CA LEU A 72 7.73 -0.83 6.41
C LEU A 72 9.03 -0.89 7.21
N ALA A 73 9.35 -2.04 7.81
CA ALA A 73 10.64 -2.25 8.49
C ALA A 73 11.82 -2.37 7.52
N ILE A 74 11.57 -2.55 6.21
CA ILE A 74 12.61 -2.68 5.20
C ILE A 74 12.94 -1.30 4.62
N SER A 75 14.19 -0.88 4.75
CA SER A 75 14.65 0.45 4.34
C SER A 75 14.44 0.78 2.85
N LYS A 76 14.40 -0.25 1.98
CA LYS A 76 14.21 -0.09 0.54
C LYS A 76 12.75 0.10 0.12
N VAL A 77 11.79 -0.16 1.00
CA VAL A 77 10.36 -0.02 0.67
C VAL A 77 9.98 1.45 0.69
N ASP A 78 9.45 1.93 -0.43
CA ASP A 78 8.85 3.25 -0.52
C ASP A 78 7.41 3.20 0.02
N ALA A 79 7.22 3.81 1.19
CA ALA A 79 5.92 3.85 1.86
C ALA A 79 4.87 4.68 1.09
N ASP A 80 5.31 5.55 0.18
CA ASP A 80 4.46 6.49 -0.55
C ASP A 80 4.39 6.18 -2.05
N SER A 81 4.84 4.98 -2.45
CA SER A 81 4.86 4.58 -3.85
C SER A 81 3.45 4.61 -4.47
N MET A 82 3.29 5.44 -5.50
CA MET A 82 2.07 5.55 -6.29
C MET A 82 1.89 4.40 -7.29
N ASP A 83 0.63 4.02 -7.49
CA ASP A 83 0.21 3.08 -8.54
C ASP A 83 -0.14 3.78 -9.87
N ARG A 84 -0.69 3.04 -10.84
CA ARG A 84 -1.08 3.61 -12.17
C ARG A 84 -2.10 4.73 -12.09
N ASN A 85 -2.91 4.76 -11.04
CA ASN A 85 -3.94 5.77 -10.82
C ASN A 85 -3.42 6.91 -9.93
N GLY A 86 -2.13 6.91 -9.56
CA GLY A 86 -1.58 7.89 -8.62
C GLY A 86 -1.93 7.62 -7.17
N ARG A 87 -2.51 6.46 -6.82
CA ARG A 87 -2.93 6.17 -5.45
C ARG A 87 -1.76 5.60 -4.64
N THR A 88 -1.61 6.10 -3.42
CA THR A 88 -0.60 5.63 -2.45
C THR A 88 -1.18 4.52 -1.56
N PRO A 89 -0.34 3.75 -0.84
CA PRO A 89 -0.83 2.79 0.16
C PRO A 89 -1.75 3.44 1.20
N LEU A 90 -1.51 4.70 1.57
CA LEU A 90 -2.36 5.46 2.49
C LEU A 90 -3.75 5.74 1.89
N SER A 91 -3.83 6.11 0.62
CA SER A 91 -5.11 6.31 -0.10
C SER A 91 -5.96 5.03 -0.09
N TRP A 92 -5.35 3.88 -0.39
CA TRP A 92 -6.03 2.58 -0.38
C TRP A 92 -6.50 2.16 1.02
N ALA A 93 -5.66 2.34 2.05
CA ALA A 93 -6.04 2.03 3.43
C ALA A 93 -7.16 2.97 3.93
N ALA A 94 -7.17 4.22 3.46
CA ALA A 94 -8.14 5.21 3.87
C ALA A 94 -9.52 4.98 3.25
N GLU A 95 -9.58 4.67 1.94
CA GLU A 95 -10.81 4.28 1.24
C GLU A 95 -11.49 3.06 1.86
N ASN A 96 -10.72 2.11 2.39
CA ASN A 96 -11.22 0.87 2.98
C ASN A 96 -11.36 0.92 4.52
N GLY A 97 -11.11 2.08 5.13
CA GLY A 97 -11.35 2.27 6.56
C GLY A 97 -10.37 1.54 7.48
N HIS A 98 -9.19 1.17 7.00
CA HIS A 98 -8.21 0.38 7.76
C HIS A 98 -7.40 1.23 8.74
N GLU A 99 -8.03 1.64 9.84
CA GLU A 99 -7.47 2.55 10.86
C GLU A 99 -6.06 2.17 11.34
N ALA A 100 -5.81 0.89 11.62
CA ALA A 100 -4.51 0.43 12.12
C ALA A 100 -3.41 0.60 11.07
N VAL A 101 -3.71 0.31 9.81
CA VAL A 101 -2.78 0.51 8.69
C VAL A 101 -2.54 2.00 8.44
N VAL A 102 -3.59 2.82 8.48
CA VAL A 102 -3.48 4.29 8.36
C VAL A 102 -2.55 4.84 9.44
N LYS A 103 -2.74 4.44 10.70
CA LYS A 103 -1.84 4.82 11.81
C LYS A 103 -0.39 4.42 11.52
N LEU A 104 -0.15 3.17 11.10
CA LEU A 104 1.20 2.70 10.80
C LEU A 104 1.87 3.55 9.72
N LEU A 105 1.19 3.76 8.59
CA LEU A 105 1.72 4.55 7.48
C LEU A 105 2.04 5.99 7.92
N LEU A 106 1.13 6.66 8.62
CA LEU A 106 1.35 8.02 9.12
C LEU A 106 2.52 8.11 10.11
N THR A 107 2.67 7.13 11.00
CA THR A 107 3.76 7.12 12.00
C THR A 107 5.15 6.96 11.40
N THR A 108 5.27 6.53 10.13
CA THR A 108 6.56 6.48 9.45
C THR A 108 7.19 7.87 9.26
N GLY A 109 6.35 8.92 9.19
CA GLY A 109 6.77 10.27 8.82
C GLY A 109 7.26 10.43 7.38
N LYS A 110 7.15 9.38 6.56
CA LYS A 110 7.63 9.34 5.17
C LYS A 110 6.53 9.50 4.13
N VAL A 111 5.28 9.33 4.54
CA VAL A 111 4.11 9.43 3.66
C VAL A 111 3.59 10.86 3.62
N ASP A 112 3.23 11.33 2.43
CA ASP A 112 2.43 12.53 2.27
C ASP A 112 0.95 12.21 2.51
N ALA A 113 0.41 12.73 3.62
CA ALA A 113 -0.97 12.47 4.02
C ALA A 113 -2.01 13.17 3.11
N ASP A 114 -1.59 14.14 2.31
CA ASP A 114 -2.45 14.94 1.43
C ASP A 114 -2.23 14.64 -0.06
N SER A 115 -1.51 13.55 -0.35
CA SER A 115 -1.18 13.15 -1.72
C SER A 115 -2.43 12.96 -2.59
N LYS A 116 -2.41 13.59 -3.76
CA LYS A 116 -3.51 13.57 -4.73
C LYS A 116 -3.31 12.47 -5.74
N ASP A 117 -4.34 11.67 -5.94
CA ASP A 117 -4.36 10.70 -7.01
C ASP A 117 -4.68 11.32 -8.37
N GLY A 118 -4.81 10.45 -9.37
CA GLY A 118 -5.13 10.80 -10.74
C GLY A 118 -6.51 11.42 -10.92
N ASN A 119 -7.36 11.56 -9.89
CA ASN A 119 -8.62 12.33 -9.90
C ASN A 119 -8.58 13.54 -8.96
N SER A 120 -7.39 13.91 -8.48
CA SER A 120 -7.20 14.92 -7.44
C SER A 120 -7.83 14.57 -6.09
N GLN A 121 -8.20 13.30 -5.85
CA GLN A 121 -8.73 12.87 -4.56
C GLN A 121 -7.58 12.59 -3.58
N THR A 122 -7.75 13.03 -2.34
CA THR A 122 -6.80 12.78 -1.25
C THR A 122 -7.23 11.55 -0.44
N PRO A 123 -6.36 10.97 0.42
CA PRO A 123 -6.79 9.95 1.38
C PRO A 123 -7.98 10.39 2.23
N LEU A 124 -8.08 11.69 2.56
CA LEU A 124 -9.21 12.24 3.30
C LEU A 124 -10.51 12.20 2.48
N SER A 125 -10.47 12.60 1.20
CA SER A 125 -11.62 12.49 0.29
C SER A 125 -12.15 11.06 0.25
N TRP A 126 -11.25 10.08 0.07
CA TRP A 126 -11.62 8.67 -0.01
C TRP A 126 -12.22 8.14 1.29
N ALA A 127 -11.65 8.48 2.44
CA ALA A 127 -12.19 8.07 3.74
C ALA A 127 -13.56 8.68 4.02
N ALA A 128 -13.76 9.95 3.66
CA ALA A 128 -15.03 10.66 3.88
C ALA A 128 -16.13 10.16 2.95
N GLU A 129 -15.84 9.99 1.65
CA GLU A 129 -16.78 9.44 0.66
C GLU A 129 -17.31 8.06 1.07
N ASN A 130 -16.46 7.23 1.69
CA ASN A 130 -16.82 5.89 2.16
C ASN A 130 -17.32 5.84 3.62
N GLY A 131 -17.47 6.99 4.29
CA GLY A 131 -18.03 7.07 5.65
C GLY A 131 -17.10 6.56 6.77
N HIS A 132 -15.79 6.50 6.54
CA HIS A 132 -14.82 6.01 7.51
C HIS A 132 -14.40 7.10 8.51
N GLU A 133 -15.33 7.49 9.40
CA GLU A 133 -15.15 8.58 10.36
C GLU A 133 -13.87 8.50 11.20
N ALA A 134 -13.48 7.29 11.62
CA ALA A 134 -12.29 7.11 12.45
C ALA A 134 -11.01 7.40 11.66
N VAL A 135 -10.95 7.00 10.38
CA VAL A 135 -9.85 7.35 9.48
C VAL A 135 -9.84 8.86 9.21
N VAL A 136 -11.00 9.48 8.96
CA VAL A 136 -11.13 10.94 8.80
C VAL A 136 -10.53 11.66 10.02
N LYS A 137 -10.92 11.26 11.23
CA LYS A 137 -10.38 11.83 12.48
C LYS A 137 -8.86 11.65 12.58
N LEU A 138 -8.32 10.50 12.17
CA LEU A 138 -6.88 10.24 12.19
C LEU A 138 -6.12 11.13 11.20
N LEU A 139 -6.63 11.27 9.98
CA LEU A 139 -6.00 12.10 8.94
C LEU A 139 -6.00 13.59 9.33
N LEU A 140 -7.13 14.10 9.82
CA LEU A 140 -7.23 15.50 10.30
C LEU A 140 -6.33 15.76 11.52
N ALA A 141 -6.19 14.78 12.42
CA ALA A 141 -5.33 14.90 13.59
C ALA A 141 -3.83 15.06 13.26
N THR A 142 -3.42 14.78 12.00
CA THR A 142 -2.04 15.05 11.57
C THR A 142 -1.73 16.55 11.48
N GLY A 143 -2.75 17.40 11.31
CA GLY A 143 -2.59 18.84 11.09
C GLY A 143 -1.94 19.22 9.75
N LYS A 144 -1.70 18.24 8.86
CA LYS A 144 -1.05 18.44 7.55
C LYS A 144 -2.01 18.31 6.37
N VAL A 145 -3.19 17.73 6.59
CA VAL A 145 -4.18 17.46 5.56
C VAL A 145 -5.07 18.68 5.36
N ASP A 146 -5.29 19.08 4.11
CA ASP A 146 -6.23 20.15 3.76
C ASP A 146 -7.65 19.58 3.64
N ALA A 147 -8.50 19.92 4.62
CA ALA A 147 -9.90 19.50 4.63
C ALA A 147 -10.74 20.13 3.50
N GLU A 148 -10.25 21.21 2.88
CA GLU A 148 -10.90 21.93 1.79
C GLU A 148 -10.29 21.58 0.42
N SER A 149 -9.38 20.59 0.37
CA SER A 149 -8.73 20.20 -0.88
C SER A 149 -9.76 19.68 -1.88
N LYS A 150 -9.89 20.40 -3.00
CA LYS A 150 -10.81 20.03 -4.07
C LYS A 150 -10.27 18.91 -4.97
N ASP A 151 -11.19 18.03 -5.35
CA ASP A 151 -10.99 17.05 -6.42
C ASP A 151 -11.19 17.69 -7.81
N ARG A 152 -11.20 16.88 -8.88
CA ARG A 152 -11.45 17.36 -10.25
C ARG A 152 -12.87 17.86 -10.51
N SER A 153 -13.82 17.58 -9.63
CA SER A 153 -15.22 17.99 -9.71
C SER A 153 -15.54 19.14 -8.73
N ASP A 154 -14.51 19.84 -8.23
CA ASP A 154 -14.59 20.91 -7.25
C ASP A 154 -15.22 20.49 -5.90
N GLN A 155 -15.25 19.19 -5.59
CA GLN A 155 -15.78 18.66 -4.33
C GLN A 155 -14.72 18.68 -3.23
N THR A 156 -15.12 19.09 -2.03
CA THR A 156 -14.33 18.95 -0.80
C THR A 156 -14.59 17.58 -0.15
N PRO A 157 -13.63 17.05 0.63
CA PRO A 157 -13.81 15.81 1.38
C PRO A 157 -15.00 15.82 2.36
N LEU A 158 -15.26 16.96 3.00
CA LEU A 158 -16.25 17.13 4.08
C LEU A 158 -17.36 18.11 3.69
#